data_AF-A0A6N1MSF1-F1
#
_entry.id   AF-A0A6N1MSF1-F1
#
_cell.length_a   1.000
_cell.length_b   1.000
_cell.length_c   1.000
_cell.angle_alpha   90.00
_cell.angle_beta   90.00
_cell.angle_gamma   90.00
#
_symmetry.space_group_name_H-M   'P 1'
#
loop_
_entity.id
_entity.type
_entity.pdbx_description
1 polymer ?
#
loop_
_entity_poly.entity_id
_entity_poly.type
_entity_poly.pdbx_seq_one_letter_code
_entity_poly.pdbx_strand_id
1 'polypeptide(L)' 'MTDYTLADGKFYKVTDKDSGAVITIGEISDTSTLSTIHNVEFISEEQYEAERPKPESLSESKMM' A
#
# COMPACT_ATOMS: atom_id res chain seq x y z
N MET A 1 -3.65 -4.81 18.29
CA MET A 1 -4.17 -4.72 16.91
C MET A 1 -4.70 -3.31 16.78
N THR A 2 -4.31 -2.61 15.73
CA THR A 2 -4.74 -1.24 15.49
C THR A 2 -5.62 -1.23 14.27
N ASP A 3 -6.74 -0.52 14.37
CA ASP A 3 -7.74 -0.39 13.32
C ASP A 3 -7.60 0.99 12.68
N TYR A 4 -7.55 0.98 11.35
CA TYR A 4 -7.36 2.17 10.53
C TYR A 4 -8.50 2.32 9.56
N THR A 5 -8.92 3.56 9.36
CA THR A 5 -10.03 3.94 8.50
C THR A 5 -9.60 4.98 7.47
N LEU A 6 -10.49 5.31 6.54
CA LEU A 6 -10.27 6.38 5.59
C LEU A 6 -10.01 7.75 6.27
N ALA A 7 -10.48 7.94 7.51
CA ALA A 7 -10.24 9.16 8.28
C ALA A 7 -8.75 9.32 8.67
N ASP A 8 -8.01 8.23 8.80
CA ASP A 8 -6.58 8.22 9.09
C ASP A 8 -5.75 8.44 7.82
N GLY A 9 -6.21 7.88 6.69
CA GLY A 9 -5.62 8.11 5.38
C GLY A 9 -6.09 7.08 4.36
N LYS A 10 -6.02 7.45 3.08
CA LYS A 10 -6.44 6.57 1.98
C LYS A 10 -5.39 5.53 1.61
N PHE A 11 -4.13 5.94 1.43
CA PHE A 11 -3.06 5.04 0.99
C PHE A 11 -2.13 4.70 2.16
N TYR A 12 -1.78 3.43 2.28
CA TYR A 12 -0.99 2.94 3.40
C TYR A 12 0.10 1.96 2.97
N LYS A 13 1.16 1.95 3.77
CA LYS A 13 2.26 0.99 3.72
C LYS A 13 2.34 0.25 5.04
N VAL A 14 2.23 -1.07 5.00
CA VAL A 14 2.38 -1.94 6.17
C VAL A 14 3.82 -2.44 6.22
N THR A 15 4.50 -2.18 7.31
CA THR A 15 5.86 -2.67 7.58
C THR A 15 5.87 -3.61 8.76
N ASP A 16 6.64 -4.69 8.63
CA ASP A 16 6.85 -5.64 9.72
C ASP A 16 7.45 -4.92 10.92
N LYS A 17 6.81 -5.05 12.07
CA LYS A 17 7.24 -4.33 13.29
C LYS A 17 8.58 -4.83 13.83
N ASP A 18 8.94 -6.08 13.53
CA ASP A 18 10.15 -6.74 14.04
C ASP A 18 11.33 -6.53 13.09
N SER A 19 11.11 -6.67 11.78
CA SER A 19 12.15 -6.63 10.75
C SER A 19 12.25 -5.29 10.01
N GLY A 20 11.20 -4.46 10.06
CA GLY A 20 11.09 -3.22 9.27
C GLY A 20 10.83 -3.44 7.78
N ALA A 21 10.59 -4.70 7.35
CA ALA A 21 10.37 -5.04 5.95
C ALA A 21 8.96 -4.63 5.49
N VAL A 22 8.83 -4.11 4.26
CA VAL A 22 7.52 -3.81 3.68
C VAL A 22 6.77 -5.11 3.41
N ILE A 23 5.60 -5.27 4.01
CA ILE A 23 4.73 -6.43 3.84
C ILE A 23 3.76 -6.18 2.69
N THR A 24 3.08 -5.03 2.72
CA THR A 24 2.07 -4.69 1.72
C THR A 24 1.91 -3.18 1.59
N ILE A 25 1.46 -2.74 0.42
CA ILE A 25 1.08 -1.36 0.12
C ILE A 25 -0.30 -1.42 -0.52
N GLY A 26 -1.25 -0.64 0.00
CA GLY A 26 -2.65 -0.74 -0.39
C GLY A 26 -3.43 0.57 -0.21
N GLU A 27 -4.71 0.52 -0.57
CA GLU A 27 -5.65 1.62 -0.32
C GLU A 27 -6.80 1.15 0.59
N ILE A 28 -7.23 2.02 1.50
CA ILE A 28 -8.45 1.84 2.30
C ILE A 28 -9.61 2.42 1.52
N SER A 29 -10.63 1.61 1.29
CA SER A 29 -11.90 2.05 0.68
C SER A 29 -12.89 2.48 1.77
N ASP A 30 -13.85 3.34 1.44
CA ASP A 30 -14.89 3.87 2.34
C ASP A 30 -15.63 2.83 3.17
N THR A 31 -15.76 1.60 2.66
CA THR A 31 -16.51 0.51 3.29
C THR A 31 -15.62 -0.49 4.03
N SER A 32 -14.30 -0.27 4.07
CA SER A 32 -13.31 -1.22 4.59
C SER A 32 -12.50 -0.63 5.74
N THR A 33 -12.04 -1.51 6.62
CA THR A 33 -11.20 -1.18 7.77
C THR A 33 -9.92 -2.00 7.66
N LEU A 34 -8.77 -1.37 7.87
CA LEU A 34 -7.49 -2.07 7.93
C LEU A 34 -7.16 -2.40 9.38
N SER A 35 -7.25 -3.68 9.74
CA SER A 35 -6.88 -4.17 11.07
C SER A 35 -5.58 -4.96 11.00
N THR A 36 -4.54 -4.51 11.68
CA THR A 36 -3.24 -5.20 11.67
C THR A 36 -2.51 -5.14 13.02
N ILE A 37 -1.55 -6.05 13.20
CA ILE A 37 -0.61 -6.08 14.34
C ILE A 37 0.75 -5.46 13.99
N HIS A 38 0.98 -5.16 12.72
CA HIS A 38 2.21 -4.58 12.19
C HIS A 38 2.13 -3.04 12.18
N ASN A 39 3.21 -2.37 11.79
CA ASN A 39 3.22 -0.91 11.68
C ASN A 39 2.54 -0.46 10.38
N VAL A 40 1.77 0.62 10.46
CA VAL A 40 1.10 1.22 9.31
C VAL A 40 1.56 2.66 9.17
N GLU A 41 2.06 3.00 7.99
CA GLU A 41 2.44 4.36 7.62
C GLU A 41 1.53 4.84 6.49
N PHE A 42 0.84 5.96 6.70
CA PHE A 42 0.04 6.59 5.66
C PHE A 42 0.94 7.39 4.73
N ILE A 43 0.81 7.10 3.45
CA ILE A 43 1.64 7.67 2.40
C ILE A 43 0.77 8.51 1.45
N SER A 44 1.41 9.43 0.73
CA SER A 44 0.74 10.19 -0.35
C SER A 44 0.46 9.31 -1.56
N GLU A 45 -0.48 9.73 -2.41
CA GLU A 45 -0.79 9.06 -3.68
C GLU A 45 0.44 8.87 -4.57
N GLU A 46 1.32 9.88 -4.63
CA GLU A 46 2.56 9.83 -5.42
C GLU A 46 3.48 8.68 -4.97
N GLN A 47 3.60 8.48 -3.65
CA GLN A 47 4.38 7.39 -3.07
C GLN A 47 3.71 6.04 -3.33
N TYR A 48 2.39 5.99 -3.18
CA TYR A 48 1.62 4.80 -3.51
C TYR A 48 1.81 4.40 -4.98
N GLU A 49 1.70 5.31 -5.93
CA GLU A 49 1.93 5.04 -7.36
C GLU A 49 3.38 4.62 -7.68
N ALA A 50 4.35 5.12 -6.91
CA ALA A 50 5.76 4.79 -7.07
C ALA A 50 6.11 3.41 -6.50
N GLU A 51 5.61 3.10 -5.30
CA GLU A 51 5.93 1.88 -4.55
C GLU A 51 4.95 0.73 -4.80
N ARG A 52 3.72 1.01 -5.29
CA ARG A 52 2.75 -0.05 -5.57
C ARG A 52 3.36 -1.04 -6.55
N PRO A 53 3.05 -2.34 -6.40
CA PRO A 53 3.40 -3.32 -7.40
C PRO A 53 2.70 -2.94 -8.71
N LYS A 54 3.44 -2.28 -9.60
CA LYS A 54 2.97 -2.05 -10.96
C LYS A 54 2.85 -3.43 -11.59
N PRO A 55 1.72 -3.77 -12.23
CA PRO A 55 1.77 -4.88 -13.16
C PRO A 55 2.91 -4.54 -14.14
N GLU A 56 3.88 -5.44 -14.29
CA GLU A 56 4.86 -5.32 -15.37
C GLU A 56 4.05 -4.96 -16.62
N SER A 57 4.32 -3.78 -17.20
CA SER A 57 3.66 -3.36 -18.44
C SER A 57 3.86 -4.49 -19.44
N LEU A 58 2.84 -5.33 -19.61
CA LEU A 58 2.79 -6.31 -20.67
C LEU A 58 2.72 -5.50 -21.95
N SER A 59 3.88 -5.35 -22.58
CA SER A 59 4.09 -4.92 -23.95
C SER A 59 3.89 -3.43 -24.25
N GLU A 60 5.01 -2.71 -24.37
CA GLU A 60 5.26 -2.05 -25.66
C GLU A 60 6.15 -2.99 -26.49
N SER A 61 5.47 -3.72 -27.36
CA SER A 61 5.90 -4.32 -28.61
C SER A 61 7.41 -4.45 -28.86
N LYS A 62 7.88 -5.69 -28.74
CA LYS A 62 8.69 -6.31 -29.79
C LYS A 62 7.90 -6.26 -31.10
N MET A 63 8.09 -5.22 -31.91
CA MET A 63 7.75 -5.04 -33.34
C MET A 63 7.93 -3.52 -33.57
N MET A 64 9.02 -3.01 -34.16
CA MET A 64 9.58 -3.29 -35.48
C MET A 64 11.09 -3.07 -35.51
#